data_AF-A0A3D0Z5K4-F1
#
_entry.id   AF-A0A3D0Z5K4-F1
#
_cell.length_a   1.000
_cell.length_b   1.000
_cell.length_c   1.000
_cell.angle_alpha   90.00
_cell.angle_beta   90.00
_cell.angle_gamma   90.00
#
_symmetry.space_group_name_H-M   'P 1'
#
loop_
_entity.id
_entity.type
_entity.pdbx_description
1 polymer ?
#
loop_
_entity_poly.entity_id
_entity_poly.type
_entity_poly.pdbx_seq_one_letter_code
_entity_poly.pdbx_strand_id
1 'polypeptide(L)'
;MSLASGERETAEIRLELTEQGYLKGKKQTGKKGGRIPKKPASLPPRKFVTGGGLVILCGRNNRQNDELTLRLADKEDIWLHVKNLPGSHVILRTGGKQASEQDIVSAAEVAAAFSKAPEGVPVPVDYTAVRRVKKLPGGKPGMVTYDRFKTVYVTSDPKRVETLCT
;
A
#
# COMPACT_ATOMS: atom_id res chain seq x y z
N MET A 1 -17.97 -12.44 -4.72
CA MET A 1 -17.33 -12.05 -6.01
C MET A 1 -15.79 -12.00 -5.92
N SER A 2 -15.10 -13.03 -5.40
CA SER A 2 -13.73 -12.86 -4.86
C SER A 2 -12.56 -13.45 -5.67
N LEU A 3 -12.80 -14.36 -6.62
CA LEU A 3 -11.70 -15.09 -7.28
C LEU A 3 -10.97 -14.27 -8.35
N ALA A 4 -11.70 -13.54 -9.19
CA ALA A 4 -11.13 -12.80 -10.32
C ALA A 4 -10.22 -11.62 -9.90
N SER A 5 -10.45 -11.04 -8.72
CA SER A 5 -9.60 -9.97 -8.19
C SER A 5 -8.26 -10.51 -7.68
N GLY A 6 -8.26 -11.65 -6.97
CA GLY A 6 -7.06 -12.28 -6.45
C GLY A 6 -6.13 -12.82 -7.55
N GLU A 7 -6.69 -13.34 -8.65
CA GLU A 7 -5.90 -13.80 -9.80
C GLU A 7 -5.15 -12.65 -10.49
N ARG A 8 -5.78 -11.47 -10.58
CA ARG A 8 -5.14 -10.27 -11.13
C ARG A 8 -4.07 -9.71 -10.19
N GLU A 9 -4.34 -9.69 -8.89
CA GLU A 9 -3.36 -9.27 -7.87
C GLU A 9 -2.10 -10.16 -7.89
N THR A 10 -2.29 -11.48 -7.93
CA THR A 10 -1.16 -12.43 -8.03
C THR A 10 -0.40 -12.31 -9.35
N ALA A 11 -1.09 -12.04 -10.47
CA ALA A 11 -0.44 -11.77 -11.74
C ALA A 11 0.42 -10.50 -11.72
N GLU A 12 -0.04 -9.41 -11.08
CA GLU A 12 0.74 -8.18 -10.92
C GLU A 12 1.98 -8.38 -10.04
N ILE A 13 1.85 -9.09 -8.92
CA ILE A 13 2.98 -9.39 -8.03
C ILE A 13 4.01 -10.26 -8.77
N ARG A 14 3.59 -11.25 -9.56
CA ARG A 14 4.49 -12.07 -10.39
C ARG A 14 5.21 -11.25 -11.46
N LEU A 15 4.52 -10.30 -12.08
CA LEU A 15 5.13 -9.39 -13.05
C LEU A 15 6.21 -8.54 -12.38
N GLU A 16 5.93 -7.98 -11.21
CA GLU A 16 6.89 -7.20 -10.42
C GLU A 16 8.14 -8.02 -10.08
N LEU A 17 7.96 -9.25 -9.58
CA LEU A 17 9.06 -10.15 -9.23
C LEU A 17 9.89 -10.57 -10.45
N THR A 18 9.26 -10.66 -11.63
CA THR A 18 9.96 -10.95 -12.89
C THR A 18 10.76 -9.75 -13.37
N GLU A 19 10.20 -8.52 -13.32
CA GLU A 19 10.91 -7.28 -13.65
C GLU A 19 12.12 -7.05 -12.72
N GLN A 20 12.01 -7.43 -11.45
CA GLN A 20 13.10 -7.35 -10.47
C GLN A 20 14.13 -8.49 -10.56
N GLY A 21 13.94 -9.46 -11.47
CA GLY A 21 14.86 -10.58 -11.68
C GLY A 21 14.79 -11.69 -10.63
N TYR A 22 13.83 -11.64 -9.70
CA TYR A 22 13.60 -12.68 -8.69
C TYR A 22 12.99 -13.94 -9.28
N LEU A 23 12.19 -13.80 -10.34
CA LEU A 23 11.67 -14.92 -11.11
C LEU A 23 12.40 -14.98 -12.45
N LYS A 24 12.98 -16.15 -12.78
CA LYS A 24 13.37 -16.46 -14.16
C LYS A 24 12.09 -16.48 -14.99
N GLY A 25 11.83 -15.40 -15.73
CA GLY A 25 10.79 -15.41 -16.75
C GLY A 25 11.02 -16.62 -17.66
N LYS A 26 9.99 -17.44 -17.89
CA LYS A 26 10.05 -18.44 -18.97
C LYS A 26 10.46 -17.66 -20.22
N LYS A 27 11.67 -17.93 -20.73
CA LYS A 27 12.15 -17.35 -21.99
C LYS A 27 11.09 -17.68 -23.04
N GLN A 28 10.28 -16.70 -23.42
CA GLN A 28 9.54 -16.78 -24.66
C GLN A 28 10.58 -16.66 -25.78
N THR A 29 11.05 -17.83 -26.21
CA THR A 29 11.81 -18.00 -27.43
C THR A 29 10.96 -17.50 -28.60
N GLY A 30 11.37 -16.37 -29.18
CA GLY A 30 11.07 -15.99 -30.55
C GLY A 30 9.74 -15.26 -30.80
N LYS A 31 9.81 -13.94 -30.99
CA LYS A 31 9.47 -13.27 -32.26
C LYS A 31 9.81 -11.78 -32.20
N LYS A 32 10.64 -11.35 -33.15
CA LYS A 32 10.88 -9.94 -33.49
C LYS A 32 9.59 -9.32 -34.04
N GLY A 33 9.31 -8.08 -33.63
CA GLY A 33 8.31 -7.22 -34.27
C GLY A 33 6.90 -7.32 -33.68
N GLY A 34 6.47 -6.28 -32.95
CA GLY A 34 5.08 -6.12 -32.56
C GLY A 34 4.93 -5.52 -31.17
N ARG A 35 4.36 -4.30 -31.12
CA ARG A 35 3.68 -3.65 -29.98
C ARG A 35 4.17 -4.05 -28.59
N ILE A 36 4.82 -3.08 -27.90
CA ILE A 36 5.01 -3.10 -26.44
C ILE A 36 3.72 -3.65 -25.81
N PRO A 37 3.73 -4.81 -25.13
CA PRO A 37 2.53 -5.32 -24.49
C PRO A 37 2.08 -4.24 -23.52
N LYS A 38 0.89 -3.66 -23.76
CA LYS A 38 0.29 -2.71 -22.83
C LYS A 38 0.33 -3.38 -21.47
N LYS A 39 1.11 -2.82 -20.53
CA LYS A 39 1.14 -3.30 -19.14
C LYS A 39 -0.32 -3.54 -18.75
N PRO A 40 -0.67 -4.72 -18.18
CA PRO A 40 -2.03 -4.92 -17.70
C PRO A 40 -2.38 -3.71 -16.83
N ALA A 41 -3.53 -3.09 -17.08
CA ALA A 41 -3.96 -1.92 -16.34
C ALA A 41 -3.90 -2.29 -14.86
N SER A 42 -2.95 -1.68 -14.13
CA SER A 42 -2.75 -2.01 -12.72
C SER A 42 -4.07 -1.78 -12.03
N LEU A 43 -4.52 -2.75 -11.23
CA LEU A 43 -5.68 -2.55 -10.39
C LEU A 43 -5.46 -1.30 -9.55
N PRO A 44 -6.46 -0.42 -9.42
CA PRO A 44 -6.31 0.75 -8.59
C PRO A 44 -6.01 0.34 -7.14
N PRO A 45 -5.30 1.18 -6.38
CA PRO A 45 -5.11 0.97 -4.95
C PRO A 45 -6.47 0.78 -4.27
N ARG A 46 -6.49 -0.03 -3.22
CA ARG A 46 -7.70 -0.24 -2.42
C ARG A 46 -8.10 1.09 -1.80
N LYS A 47 -9.37 1.43 -1.87
CA LYS A 47 -9.92 2.66 -1.31
C LYS A 47 -10.85 2.30 -0.17
N PHE A 48 -10.72 3.03 0.93
CA PHE A 48 -11.61 2.94 2.08
C PHE A 48 -11.98 4.36 2.51
N VAL A 49 -13.03 4.49 3.30
CA VAL A 49 -13.47 5.78 3.83
C VAL A 49 -13.58 5.67 5.34
N THR A 50 -13.00 6.62 6.07
CA THR A 50 -13.15 6.69 7.53
C THR A 50 -14.57 7.12 7.90
N GLY A 51 -14.96 6.89 9.17
CA GLY A 51 -16.22 7.44 9.68
C GLY A 51 -16.31 8.98 9.59
N GLY A 52 -15.16 9.67 9.57
CA GLY A 52 -15.06 11.12 9.36
C GLY A 52 -15.13 11.56 7.89
N GLY A 53 -15.27 10.63 6.94
CA GLY A 53 -15.35 10.93 5.50
C GLY A 53 -14.00 11.18 4.83
N LEU A 54 -12.88 10.83 5.48
CA LEU A 54 -11.55 10.91 4.87
C LEU A 54 -11.26 9.64 4.05
N VAL A 55 -10.54 9.81 2.94
CA VAL A 55 -10.24 8.70 2.04
C VAL A 55 -8.93 8.05 2.45
N ILE A 56 -8.95 6.73 2.64
CA ILE A 56 -7.76 5.90 2.86
C ILE A 56 -7.43 5.17 1.55
N LEU A 57 -6.18 5.24 1.12
CA LEU A 57 -5.65 4.50 -0.01
C LEU A 57 -4.64 3.47 0.47
N CYS A 58 -4.81 2.20 0.09
CA CYS A 58 -3.90 1.12 0.44
C CYS A 58 -3.33 0.47 -0.82
N GLY A 59 -2.00 0.38 -0.90
CA GLY A 59 -1.31 -0.22 -2.04
C GLY A 59 -1.44 -1.75 -2.04
N ARG A 60 -1.56 -2.35 -3.24
CA ARG A 60 -1.66 -3.82 -3.39
C ARG A 60 -0.32 -4.50 -3.61
N ASN A 61 0.69 -3.75 -4.05
CA ASN A 61 2.03 -4.25 -4.37
C ASN A 61 3.06 -3.12 -4.20
N ASN A 62 4.36 -3.44 -4.29
CA ASN A 62 5.40 -2.46 -3.97
C ASN A 62 5.47 -1.34 -5.01
N ARG A 63 5.12 -1.62 -6.26
CA ARG A 63 5.03 -0.60 -7.31
C ARG A 63 3.93 0.42 -7.01
N GLN A 64 2.76 -0.05 -6.58
CA GLN A 64 1.67 0.82 -6.14
C GLN A 64 2.02 1.56 -4.86
N ASN A 65 2.74 0.94 -3.93
CA ASN A 65 3.22 1.61 -2.73
C ASN A 65 4.08 2.84 -3.07
N ASP A 66 5.02 2.68 -4.00
CA ASP A 66 5.84 3.80 -4.52
C ASP A 66 4.98 4.86 -5.19
N GLU A 67 4.05 4.47 -6.05
CA GLU A 67 3.19 5.40 -6.77
C GLU A 67 2.26 6.18 -5.82
N LEU A 68 1.68 5.49 -4.83
CA LEU A 68 0.87 6.10 -3.79
C LEU A 68 1.66 7.12 -2.99
N THR A 69 2.85 6.73 -2.52
CA THR A 69 3.64 7.56 -1.60
C THR A 69 4.30 8.75 -2.32
N LEU A 70 4.74 8.57 -3.57
CA LEU A 70 5.58 9.55 -4.26
C LEU A 70 4.84 10.39 -5.29
N ARG A 71 3.67 9.93 -5.79
CA ARG A 71 2.93 10.60 -6.87
C ARG A 71 1.50 10.97 -6.50
N LEU A 72 0.74 10.06 -5.88
CA LEU A 72 -0.68 10.29 -5.60
C LEU A 72 -0.96 11.03 -4.30
N ALA A 73 -0.08 10.91 -3.31
CA ALA A 73 -0.27 11.50 -2.00
C ALA A 73 0.21 12.96 -1.98
N ASP A 74 -0.56 13.82 -1.30
CA ASP A 74 -0.13 15.18 -1.02
C ASP A 74 0.90 15.19 0.11
N LYS A 75 1.75 16.22 0.14
CA LYS A 75 2.83 16.36 1.13
C LYS A 75 2.33 16.39 2.59
N GLU A 76 1.12 16.88 2.80
CA GLU A 76 0.46 16.99 4.10
C GLU A 76 -0.40 15.77 4.44
N ASP A 77 -0.60 14.85 3.49
CA ASP A 77 -1.28 13.59 3.78
C ASP A 77 -0.46 12.74 4.74
N ILE A 78 -1.14 11.84 5.43
CA ILE A 78 -0.53 10.97 6.43
C ILE A 78 -0.23 9.63 5.76
N TRP A 79 1.04 9.26 5.78
CA TRP A 79 1.52 7.94 5.40
C TRP A 79 1.58 7.04 6.63
N LEU A 80 1.14 5.79 6.48
CA LEU A 80 1.14 4.77 7.51
C LEU A 80 1.73 3.45 6.99
N HIS A 81 2.47 2.77 7.85
CA HIS A 81 3.03 1.45 7.58
C HIS A 81 3.32 0.69 8.88
N VAL A 82 3.23 -0.64 8.84
CA VAL A 82 3.54 -1.48 10.00
C VAL A 82 5.02 -1.40 10.35
N LYS A 83 5.33 -1.24 11.63
CA LYS A 83 6.72 -1.14 12.09
C LYS A 83 7.40 -2.51 12.02
N ASN A 84 8.59 -2.55 11.42
CA ASN A 84 9.47 -3.73 11.33
C ASN A 84 8.87 -4.97 10.63
N LEU A 85 7.70 -4.85 9.99
CA LEU A 85 7.08 -5.95 9.26
C LEU A 85 6.76 -5.51 7.83
N PRO A 86 6.82 -6.43 6.85
CA PRO A 86 6.37 -6.13 5.50
C PRO A 86 4.85 -5.94 5.47
N GLY A 87 4.40 -4.85 4.86
CA GLY A 87 2.99 -4.54 4.66
C GLY A 87 2.76 -3.55 3.52
N SER A 88 1.51 -3.25 3.27
CA SER A 88 1.10 -2.23 2.30
C SER A 88 1.37 -0.82 2.82
N HIS A 89 1.74 0.09 1.92
CA HIS A 89 1.72 1.52 2.26
C HIS A 89 0.29 2.01 2.26
N VAL A 90 -0.09 2.71 3.32
CA VAL A 90 -1.41 3.31 3.47
C VAL A 90 -1.29 4.83 3.52
N ILE A 91 -2.11 5.52 2.75
CA ILE A 91 -2.21 6.98 2.72
C ILE A 91 -3.58 7.37 3.22
N LEU A 92 -3.64 8.14 4.30
CA LEU A 92 -4.84 8.84 4.73
C LEU A 92 -4.84 10.23 4.09
N ARG A 93 -5.76 10.44 3.14
CA ARG A 93 -5.94 11.71 2.45
C ARG A 93 -6.68 12.68 3.36
N THR A 94 -5.93 13.68 3.79
CA THR A 94 -6.43 14.74 4.67
C THR A 94 -7.14 15.82 3.87
N GLY A 95 -6.73 16.06 2.62
CA GLY A 95 -7.26 17.14 1.78
C GLY A 95 -7.11 18.51 2.43
N GLY A 96 -6.07 18.69 3.26
CA GLY A 96 -5.85 19.92 4.04
C GLY A 96 -6.66 20.03 5.34
N LYS A 97 -7.50 19.03 5.68
CA LYS A 97 -8.19 18.95 6.96
C LYS A 97 -7.32 18.28 8.02
N GLN A 98 -7.52 18.62 9.29
CA GLN A 98 -6.84 17.90 10.36
C GLN A 98 -7.50 16.52 10.55
N ALA A 99 -6.73 15.46 10.36
CA ALA A 99 -7.19 14.10 10.64
C ALA A 99 -7.41 13.93 12.15
N SER A 100 -8.55 13.38 12.54
CA SER A 100 -8.81 13.01 13.92
C SER A 100 -8.00 11.78 14.31
N GLU A 101 -7.82 11.55 15.62
CA GLU A 101 -7.18 10.31 16.09
C GLU A 101 -7.92 9.06 15.61
N GLN A 102 -9.25 9.13 15.50
CA GLN A 102 -10.07 8.02 14.99
C GLN A 102 -9.75 7.74 13.51
N ASP A 103 -9.57 8.76 12.68
CA ASP A 103 -9.20 8.57 11.27
C ASP A 103 -7.83 7.90 11.13
N ILE A 104 -6.86 8.31 11.97
CA ILE A 104 -5.52 7.72 12.01
C ILE A 104 -5.60 6.26 12.47
N VAL A 105 -6.39 5.96 13.50
CA VAL A 105 -6.61 4.58 13.97
C VAL A 105 -7.27 3.73 12.88
N SER A 106 -8.30 4.22 12.19
CA SER A 106 -8.92 3.49 11.07
C SER A 106 -7.94 3.21 9.95
N ALA A 107 -7.10 4.18 9.58
CA ALA A 107 -6.06 3.98 8.58
C ALA A 107 -4.98 2.99 9.05
N ALA A 108 -4.64 3.00 10.33
CA ALA A 108 -3.69 2.07 10.92
C ALA A 108 -4.24 0.64 10.99
N GLU A 109 -5.52 0.46 11.30
CA GLU A 109 -6.21 -0.83 11.25
C GLU A 109 -6.15 -1.43 9.83
N VAL A 110 -6.36 -0.60 8.79
CA VAL A 110 -6.18 -1.02 7.39
C VAL A 110 -4.74 -1.43 7.12
N ALA A 111 -3.74 -0.64 7.57
CA ALA A 111 -2.33 -0.98 7.39
C ALA A 111 -1.96 -2.31 8.06
N ALA A 112 -2.47 -2.55 9.27
CA ALA A 112 -2.25 -3.79 10.00
C ALA A 112 -2.92 -4.99 9.31
N ALA A 113 -4.15 -4.85 8.81
CA ALA A 113 -4.88 -5.90 8.11
C ALA A 113 -4.26 -6.31 6.77
N PHE A 114 -3.62 -5.37 6.05
CA PHE A 114 -2.90 -5.65 4.80
C PHE A 114 -1.38 -5.83 5.03
N SER A 115 -1.00 -6.38 6.19
CA SER A 115 0.40 -6.69 6.53
C SER A 115 0.59 -8.17 6.86
N LYS A 116 1.85 -8.56 7.13
CA LYS A 116 2.16 -9.88 7.69
C LYS A 116 2.08 -9.96 9.23
N ALA A 117 1.44 -8.99 9.88
CA ALA A 117 1.28 -9.02 11.32
C ALA A 117 0.31 -10.13 11.77
N PRO A 118 0.53 -10.73 12.96
CA PRO A 118 -0.37 -11.74 13.50
C PRO A 118 -1.72 -11.12 13.92
N GLU A 119 -2.79 -11.86 13.64
CA GLU A 119 -4.14 -11.45 14.01
C GLU A 119 -4.36 -11.50 15.53
N GLY A 120 -5.17 -10.59 16.09
CA GLY A 120 -5.53 -10.58 17.51
C GLY A 120 -4.46 -10.03 18.46
N VAL A 121 -3.32 -9.54 17.95
CA VAL A 121 -2.26 -8.90 18.75
C VAL A 121 -2.17 -7.42 18.41
N PRO A 122 -1.89 -6.53 19.38
CA PRO A 122 -1.60 -5.13 19.10
C PRO A 122 -0.36 -4.98 18.19
N VAL A 123 -0.58 -4.46 16.99
CA VAL A 123 0.44 -4.24 15.98
C VAL A 123 0.90 -2.79 16.02
N PRO A 124 2.21 -2.51 16.13
CA PRO A 124 2.73 -1.15 16.02
C PRO A 124 2.69 -0.68 14.57
N VAL A 125 1.98 0.42 14.32
CA VAL A 125 1.89 1.10 13.02
C VAL A 125 2.52 2.48 13.14
N ASP A 126 3.55 2.73 12.33
CA ASP A 126 4.17 4.03 12.24
C ASP A 126 3.38 4.91 11.28
N TYR A 127 3.17 6.16 11.65
CA TYR A 127 2.57 7.17 10.80
C TYR A 127 3.37 8.47 10.81
N THR A 128 3.43 9.12 9.66
CA THR A 128 4.12 10.40 9.46
C THR A 128 3.52 11.15 8.27
N ALA A 129 3.85 12.43 8.13
CA ALA A 129 3.45 13.17 6.93
C ALA A 129 4.23 12.68 5.70
N VAL A 130 3.60 12.56 4.55
CA VAL A 130 4.20 12.07 3.30
C VAL A 130 5.45 12.85 2.92
N ARG A 131 5.51 14.16 3.19
CA ARG A 131 6.72 14.99 2.97
C ARG A 131 7.98 14.50 3.69
N ARG A 132 7.81 13.72 4.76
CA ARG A 132 8.90 13.11 5.54
C ARG A 132 9.30 11.74 5.03
N VAL A 133 8.54 11.17 4.11
CA VAL A 133 8.82 9.90 3.46
C VAL A 133 9.60 10.18 2.18
N LYS A 134 10.75 9.53 2.05
CA LYS A 134 11.64 9.66 0.89
C LYS A 134 11.97 8.28 0.34
N LYS A 135 12.03 8.18 -0.98
CA LYS A 135 12.51 6.96 -1.63
C LYS A 135 14.02 6.80 -1.39
N LEU A 136 14.44 5.58 -1.06
CA LEU A 136 15.86 5.26 -0.94
C LEU A 136 16.50 5.27 -2.35
N PRO A 137 17.56 6.07 -2.63
CA PRO A 137 18.24 6.04 -3.91
C PRO A 137 18.80 4.65 -4.22
N GLY A 138 18.46 4.11 -5.39
CA GLY A 138 18.84 2.73 -5.77
C GLY A 138 18.06 1.63 -5.04
N GLY A 139 17.12 1.98 -4.16
CA GLY A 139 16.25 1.03 -3.48
C GLY A 139 15.27 0.35 -4.44
N LYS A 140 14.88 -0.88 -4.10
CA LYS A 140 13.80 -1.59 -4.80
C LYS A 140 12.48 -0.84 -4.65
N PRO A 141 11.51 -1.04 -5.57
CA PRO A 141 10.16 -0.53 -5.39
C PRO A 141 9.62 -0.87 -4.00
N GLY A 142 8.94 0.07 -3.36
CA GLY A 142 8.43 -0.03 -1.99
C GLY A 142 9.43 0.35 -0.89
N MET A 143 10.73 0.49 -1.19
CA MET A 143 11.70 0.89 -0.18
C MET A 143 11.70 2.41 0.04
N VAL A 144 11.20 2.80 1.20
CA VAL A 144 11.16 4.18 1.66
C VAL A 144 11.88 4.34 2.99
N THR A 145 12.50 5.49 3.18
CA THR A 145 13.03 5.98 4.45
C THR A 145 12.13 7.09 4.95
N TYR A 146 11.84 7.11 6.24
CA TYR A 146 11.00 8.13 6.84
C TYR A 146 11.58 8.59 8.18
N ASP A 147 11.33 9.85 8.51
CA ASP A 147 11.76 10.44 9.78
C ASP A 147 10.56 10.98 10.59
N ARG A 148 10.83 11.32 11.86
CA ARG A 148 9.91 11.97 12.79
C ARG A 148 8.48 11.40 12.72
N PHE A 149 8.39 10.09 12.88
CA PHE A 149 7.14 9.35 12.90
C PHE A 149 6.59 9.24 14.32
N LYS A 150 5.30 8.92 14.41
CA LYS A 150 4.64 8.49 15.63
C LYS A 150 4.19 7.05 15.43
N THR A 151 4.12 6.28 16.51
CA THR A 151 3.64 4.90 16.46
C THR A 151 2.31 4.80 17.19
N VAL A 152 1.33 4.16 16.56
CA VAL A 152 0.06 3.79 17.19
C VAL A 152 -0.02 2.27 17.27
N TYR A 153 -0.61 1.75 18.34
CA TYR A 153 -0.84 0.32 18.50
C TYR A 153 -2.29 0.04 18.14
N VAL A 154 -2.50 -0.82 17.14
CA VAL A 154 -3.84 -1.21 16.70
C VAL A 154 -3.93 -2.72 16.60
N THR A 155 -5.05 -3.28 17.02
CA THR A 155 -5.36 -4.69 16.79
C THR A 155 -6.12 -4.78 15.47
N SER A 156 -5.58 -5.50 14.48
CA SER A 156 -6.29 -5.70 13.22
C SER A 156 -7.52 -6.57 13.45
N ASP A 157 -8.71 -5.98 13.31
CA ASP A 157 -9.97 -6.72 13.24
C ASP A 157 -10.46 -6.71 11.78
N PRO A 158 -10.45 -7.85 11.06
CA PRO A 158 -10.89 -7.90 9.67
C PRO A 158 -12.34 -7.44 9.48
N LYS A 159 -13.22 -7.58 10.49
CA LYS A 159 -14.62 -7.12 10.41
C LYS A 159 -14.72 -5.60 10.39
N ARG A 160 -13.87 -4.90 11.14
CA ARG A 160 -13.81 -3.43 11.15
C ARG A 160 -13.34 -2.90 9.80
N VAL A 161 -12.33 -3.53 9.21
CA VAL A 161 -11.79 -3.11 7.91
C VAL A 161 -12.81 -3.31 6.79
N GLU A 162 -13.62 -4.38 6.84
CA GLU A 162 -14.71 -4.60 5.89
C GLU A 162 -15.81 -3.53 5.99
N THR A 163 -16.05 -2.99 7.18
CA THR A 163 -17.03 -1.90 7.40
C THR A 163 -16.58 -0.56 6.77
N LEU A 164 -15.27 -0.39 6.56
CA LEU A 164 -14.71 0.81 5.90
C LEU A 164 -14.73 0.71 4.36
N CYS A 165 -15.11 -0.45 3.80
CA CYS A 165 -15.29 -0.61 2.35
C CYS A 165 -16.59 0.07 1.90
N THR A 166 -16.49 0.94 0.91
CA THR A 166 -17.63 1.45 0.12
C THR A 166 -17.35 1.22 -1.35
#